data_AF-A0A318Y6L1-F1
#
_entry.id   AF-A0A318Y6L1-F1
#
_cell.length_a   1.000
_cell.length_b   1.000
_cell.length_c   1.000
_cell.angle_alpha   90.00
_cell.angle_beta   90.00
_cell.angle_gamma   90.00
#
_symmetry.space_group_name_H-M   'P 1'
#
loop_
_entity.id
_entity.type
_entity.pdbx_description
1 polymer ?
#
loop_
_entity_poly.entity_id
_entity_poly.type
_entity_poly.pdbx_seq_one_letter_code
_entity_poly.pdbx_strand_id
1 'polypeptide(L)'
;MEPLYAAGCRDYPDYNECALFIKLATFTPAQGILTFTVICGFLNHYVFCSSRLRTIYGPKYLALARDEQRRVGVLHVGIVMKVTAFCLLATPLYFIQLRNHTWLDPGPIPCLTLAEMAAGAIASFAALSLFDLIYSDNIKLVYVLHHLGLPPVALQGLFVLQALFTATKVKTAQRIWAVCQRQAQASLLKHRKCSPTMREKVEAGCSLCK
;
A
#
# COMPACT_ATOMS: atom_id res chain seq x y z
N MET A 1 -2.48 15.92 -22.27
CA MET A 1 -2.30 17.08 -21.37
C MET A 1 -1.64 16.57 -20.11
N GLU A 2 -0.45 17.08 -19.76
CA GLU A 2 0.22 16.73 -18.50
C GLU A 2 -0.57 17.33 -17.32
N PRO A 3 -0.81 16.58 -16.24
CA PRO A 3 -1.53 17.11 -15.10
C PRO A 3 -0.66 18.11 -14.31
N LEU A 4 -1.25 19.24 -13.94
CA LEU A 4 -0.58 20.32 -13.19
C LEU A 4 0.11 19.85 -11.90
N TYR A 5 -0.40 18.79 -11.25
CA TYR A 5 0.20 18.25 -10.03
C TYR A 5 1.55 17.56 -10.26
N ALA A 6 1.89 17.15 -11.49
CA ALA A 6 3.14 16.44 -11.79
C ALA A 6 4.24 17.35 -12.37
N ALA A 7 4.00 18.67 -12.42
CA ALA A 7 4.97 19.62 -13.00
C ALA A 7 6.34 19.58 -12.30
N GLY A 8 6.38 19.32 -10.99
CA GLY A 8 7.61 19.20 -10.22
C GLY A 8 8.39 17.90 -10.43
N CYS A 9 7.84 16.92 -11.13
CA CYS A 9 8.51 15.63 -11.35
C CYS A 9 9.35 15.56 -12.63
N ARG A 10 9.39 16.64 -13.42
CA ARG A 10 9.96 16.62 -14.78
C ARG A 10 11.44 16.30 -14.82
N ASP A 11 12.19 16.75 -13.81
CA ASP A 11 13.64 16.52 -13.70
C ASP A 11 13.98 15.29 -12.84
N TYR A 12 12.97 14.53 -12.39
CA TYR A 12 13.18 13.36 -11.56
C TYR A 12 13.51 12.14 -12.43
N PRO A 13 14.53 11.32 -12.08
CA PRO A 13 14.96 10.18 -12.89
C PRO A 13 13.85 9.16 -13.11
N ASP A 14 12.95 9.00 -12.15
CA ASP A 14 11.74 8.18 -12.25
C ASP A 14 10.48 9.05 -12.15
N TYR A 15 10.11 9.70 -13.26
CA TYR A 15 8.92 10.55 -13.37
C TYR A 15 7.65 9.88 -12.83
N ASN A 16 7.45 8.60 -13.17
CA ASN A 16 6.25 7.84 -12.79
C ASN A 16 6.15 7.59 -11.28
N GLU A 17 7.27 7.27 -10.62
CA GLU A 17 7.28 7.09 -9.16
C GLU A 17 7.04 8.44 -8.47
N CYS A 18 7.69 9.52 -8.92
CA CYS A 18 7.47 10.86 -8.38
C CYS A 18 6.00 11.32 -8.55
N ALA A 19 5.44 11.18 -9.74
CA ALA A 19 4.06 11.58 -10.03
C ALA A 19 3.06 10.79 -9.18
N LEU A 20 3.31 9.50 -8.95
CA LEU A 20 2.51 8.68 -8.05
C LEU A 20 2.59 9.19 -6.61
N PHE A 21 3.78 9.45 -6.08
CA PHE A 21 3.94 9.97 -4.71
C PHE A 21 3.22 11.30 -4.52
N ILE A 22 3.33 12.23 -5.48
CA ILE A 22 2.62 13.51 -5.40
C ILE A 22 1.11 13.29 -5.47
N LYS A 23 0.63 12.42 -6.36
CA LYS A 23 -0.81 12.09 -6.47
C LYS A 23 -1.35 11.48 -5.17
N LEU A 24 -0.61 10.53 -4.60
CA LEU A 24 -0.91 9.86 -3.33
C LEU A 24 -0.81 10.78 -2.12
N ALA A 25 0.04 11.82 -2.16
CA ALA A 25 0.19 12.76 -1.05
C ALA A 25 -0.89 13.85 -1.07
N THR A 26 -1.23 14.35 -2.26
CA THR A 26 -2.03 15.59 -2.40
C THR A 26 -3.52 15.33 -2.63
N PHE A 27 -3.85 14.32 -3.44
CA PHE A 27 -5.19 14.22 -4.01
C PHE A 27 -5.97 13.03 -3.45
N THR A 28 -5.33 11.86 -3.44
CA THR A 28 -5.96 10.61 -3.00
C THR A 28 -6.41 10.64 -1.54
N PRO A 29 -5.65 11.21 -0.58
CA PRO A 29 -6.06 11.20 0.83
C PRO A 29 -7.21 12.17 1.08
N ALA A 30 -7.11 13.42 0.63
CA ALA A 30 -8.13 14.43 0.91
C ALA A 30 -9.48 14.07 0.25
N GLN A 31 -9.46 13.74 -1.04
CA GLN A 31 -10.67 13.35 -1.75
C GLN A 31 -11.20 11.99 -1.29
N GLY A 32 -10.30 11.03 -1.03
CA GLY A 32 -10.66 9.72 -0.49
C GLY A 32 -11.34 9.85 0.86
N ILE A 33 -10.75 10.60 1.80
CA ILE A 33 -11.32 10.82 3.14
C ILE A 33 -12.69 11.47 3.04
N LEU A 34 -12.84 12.53 2.23
CA LEU A 34 -14.13 13.19 2.06
C LEU A 34 -15.17 12.23 1.48
N THR A 35 -14.82 11.50 0.41
CA THR A 35 -15.71 10.55 -0.27
C THR A 35 -16.15 9.44 0.68
N PHE A 36 -15.21 8.81 1.40
CA PHE A 36 -15.54 7.77 2.36
C PHE A 36 -16.33 8.30 3.55
N THR A 37 -16.10 9.54 3.99
CA THR A 37 -16.90 10.16 5.06
C THR A 37 -18.34 10.39 4.63
N VAL A 38 -18.56 10.84 3.39
CA VAL A 38 -19.90 10.95 2.79
C VAL A 38 -20.55 9.56 2.69
N ILE A 39 -19.80 8.54 2.29
CA ILE A 39 -20.29 7.15 2.26
C ILE A 39 -20.69 6.68 3.66
N CYS A 40 -19.89 6.95 4.71
CA CYS A 40 -20.25 6.64 6.09
C CYS A 40 -21.57 7.30 6.49
N GLY A 41 -21.72 8.60 6.18
CA GLY A 41 -22.97 9.34 6.44
C GLY A 41 -24.16 8.74 5.70
N PHE A 42 -23.97 8.36 4.43
CA PHE A 42 -25.00 7.71 3.63
C PHE A 42 -25.39 6.34 4.19
N LEU A 43 -24.41 5.50 4.54
CA LEU A 43 -24.64 4.19 5.16
C LEU A 43 -25.41 4.35 6.47
N ASN A 44 -25.01 5.29 7.32
CA ASN A 44 -25.68 5.53 8.59
C ASN A 44 -27.14 5.99 8.41
N HIS A 45 -27.38 6.90 7.46
CA HIS A 45 -28.70 7.51 7.29
C HIS A 45 -29.68 6.60 6.53
N TYR A 46 -29.23 5.98 5.43
CA TYR A 46 -30.11 5.26 4.50
C TYR A 46 -30.05 3.73 4.67
N VAL A 47 -28.87 3.16 4.92
CA VAL A 47 -28.70 1.70 5.00
C VAL A 47 -29.00 1.19 6.41
N PHE A 48 -28.42 1.83 7.42
CA PHE A 48 -28.58 1.49 8.83
C PHE A 48 -29.63 2.36 9.54
N CYS A 49 -30.69 2.72 8.81
CA CYS A 49 -31.82 3.42 9.39
C CYS A 49 -32.47 2.58 10.51
N SER A 50 -32.97 3.25 11.55
CA SER A 50 -33.56 2.59 12.72
C SER A 50 -34.72 1.66 12.36
N SER A 51 -35.46 1.96 11.29
CA SER A 51 -36.52 1.08 10.76
C SER A 51 -35.99 -0.26 10.27
N ARG A 52 -34.87 -0.28 9.53
CA ARG A 52 -34.25 -1.50 9.00
C ARG A 52 -33.56 -2.29 10.11
N LEU A 53 -32.86 -1.60 11.02
CA LEU A 53 -32.25 -2.25 12.19
C LEU A 53 -33.32 -2.90 13.08
N ARG A 54 -34.48 -2.25 13.25
CA ARG A 54 -35.65 -2.85 13.92
C ARG A 54 -36.11 -4.14 13.26
N THR A 55 -36.12 -4.22 11.93
CA THR A 55 -36.49 -5.45 11.21
C THR A 55 -35.45 -6.55 11.42
N ILE A 56 -34.16 -6.23 11.45
CA ILE A 56 -33.07 -7.21 11.59
C ILE A 56 -32.97 -7.75 13.03
N TYR A 57 -33.01 -6.84 14.01
CA TYR A 57 -32.78 -7.19 15.43
C TYR A 57 -34.06 -7.42 16.23
N GLY A 58 -35.22 -7.05 15.68
CA GLY A 58 -36.53 -7.32 16.25
C GLY A 58 -36.80 -6.58 17.58
N PRO A 59 -37.55 -7.20 18.51
CA PRO A 59 -38.01 -6.54 19.74
C PRO A 59 -36.87 -6.20 20.70
N LYS A 60 -35.73 -6.92 20.63
CA LYS A 60 -34.55 -6.62 21.45
C LYS A 60 -34.03 -5.21 21.18
N TYR A 61 -33.98 -4.79 19.91
CA TYR A 61 -33.54 -3.45 19.53
C TYR A 61 -34.50 -2.35 20.00
N LEU A 62 -35.81 -2.64 20.03
CA LEU A 62 -36.81 -1.70 20.55
C LEU A 62 -36.71 -1.47 22.06
N ALA A 63 -36.20 -2.45 22.80
CA ALA A 63 -36.00 -2.32 24.24
C ALA A 63 -34.78 -1.45 24.60
N LEU A 64 -33.85 -1.22 23.66
CA LEU A 64 -32.67 -0.37 23.88
C LEU A 64 -33.05 1.12 23.92
N ALA A 65 -32.30 1.88 24.70
CA ALA A 65 -32.41 3.34 24.72
C ALA A 65 -32.02 3.93 23.35
N ARG A 66 -32.56 5.12 23.01
CA ARG A 66 -32.28 5.78 21.70
C ARG A 66 -30.79 6.00 21.46
N ASP A 67 -30.03 6.30 22.50
CA ASP A 67 -28.58 6.50 22.40
C ASP A 67 -27.84 5.20 22.05
N GLU A 68 -28.28 4.08 22.61
CA GLU A 68 -27.72 2.77 22.31
C GLU A 68 -28.11 2.31 20.91
N GLN A 69 -29.35 2.59 20.47
CA GLN A 69 -29.79 2.35 19.09
C GLN A 69 -28.90 3.08 18.07
N ARG A 70 -28.57 4.35 18.34
CA ARG A 70 -27.64 5.13 17.51
C ARG A 70 -26.23 4.53 17.49
N ARG A 71 -25.72 4.09 18.63
CA ARG A 71 -24.41 3.40 18.73
C ARG A 71 -24.36 2.11 17.92
N VAL A 72 -25.45 1.34 17.93
CA VAL A 72 -25.56 0.13 17.10
C VAL A 72 -25.47 0.48 15.61
N GLY A 73 -26.13 1.55 15.16
CA GLY A 73 -26.01 2.03 13.77
C GLY A 73 -24.58 2.37 13.38
N VAL A 74 -23.91 3.19 14.20
CA VAL A 74 -22.49 3.57 13.99
C VAL A 74 -21.56 2.35 13.99
N LEU A 75 -21.80 1.37 14.87
CA LEU A 75 -21.02 0.13 14.91
C LEU A 75 -21.12 -0.65 13.58
N HIS A 76 -22.30 -0.72 12.97
CA HIS A 76 -22.49 -1.41 11.69
C HIS A 76 -21.79 -0.69 10.54
N VAL A 77 -21.88 0.65 10.51
CA VAL A 77 -21.12 1.46 9.56
C VAL A 77 -19.62 1.16 9.71
N GLY A 78 -19.11 1.16 10.95
CA GLY A 78 -17.73 0.82 11.24
C GLY A 78 -17.32 -0.58 10.75
N ILE A 79 -18.18 -1.59 10.92
CA ILE A 79 -17.93 -2.95 10.42
C ILE A 79 -17.85 -2.94 8.88
N VAL A 80 -18.82 -2.34 8.19
CA VAL A 80 -18.82 -2.28 6.72
C VAL A 80 -17.59 -1.56 6.18
N MET A 81 -17.22 -0.43 6.79
CA MET A 81 -16.04 0.33 6.38
C MET A 81 -14.75 -0.45 6.62
N LYS A 82 -14.60 -1.16 7.75
CA LYS A 82 -13.43 -2.01 8.02
C LYS A 82 -13.32 -3.18 7.04
N VAL A 83 -14.44 -3.82 6.69
CA VAL A 83 -14.45 -4.89 5.67
C VAL A 83 -14.07 -4.32 4.30
N THR A 84 -14.59 -3.15 3.94
CA THR A 84 -14.24 -2.46 2.69
C THR A 84 -12.75 -2.12 2.64
N ALA A 85 -12.21 -1.55 3.72
CA ALA A 85 -10.79 -1.25 3.87
C ALA A 85 -9.93 -2.51 3.71
N PHE A 86 -10.34 -3.61 4.34
CA PHE A 86 -9.66 -4.90 4.25
C PHE A 86 -9.63 -5.42 2.82
N CYS A 87 -10.75 -5.39 2.10
CA CYS A 87 -10.80 -5.80 0.68
C CYS A 87 -9.91 -4.94 -0.21
N LEU A 88 -9.92 -3.62 0.00
CA LEU A 88 -9.08 -2.66 -0.73
C LEU A 88 -7.59 -2.86 -0.47
N LEU A 89 -7.21 -3.31 0.73
CA LEU A 89 -5.82 -3.59 1.09
C LEU A 89 -5.36 -5.00 0.70
N ALA A 90 -6.23 -6.00 0.83
CA ALA A 90 -5.92 -7.40 0.51
C ALA A 90 -5.60 -7.59 -0.98
N THR A 91 -6.31 -6.85 -1.84
CA THR A 91 -6.11 -6.89 -3.30
C THR A 91 -4.67 -6.53 -3.71
N PRO A 92 -4.14 -5.33 -3.41
CA PRO A 92 -2.76 -4.98 -3.77
C PRO A 92 -1.73 -5.88 -3.08
N LEU A 93 -1.97 -6.30 -1.83
CA LEU A 93 -1.08 -7.26 -1.17
C LEU A 93 -1.00 -8.60 -1.91
N TYR A 94 -2.13 -9.14 -2.37
CA TYR A 94 -2.19 -10.37 -3.15
C TYR A 94 -1.41 -10.24 -4.47
N PHE A 95 -1.70 -9.20 -5.25
CA PHE A 95 -1.09 -9.02 -6.58
C PHE A 95 0.42 -8.76 -6.48
N ILE A 96 0.87 -7.96 -5.52
CA ILE A 96 2.28 -7.62 -5.38
C ILE A 96 3.08 -8.80 -4.83
N GLN A 97 2.57 -9.49 -3.79
CA GLN A 97 3.32 -10.57 -3.14
C GLN A 97 3.29 -11.88 -3.92
N LEU A 98 2.17 -12.20 -4.60
CA LEU A 98 1.98 -13.51 -5.23
C LEU A 98 2.07 -13.48 -6.76
N ARG A 99 1.87 -12.30 -7.37
CA ARG A 99 1.78 -12.18 -8.85
C ARG A 99 2.88 -11.29 -9.43
N ASN A 100 3.85 -10.83 -8.62
CA ASN A 100 4.96 -9.95 -9.02
C ASN A 100 4.51 -8.65 -9.71
N HIS A 101 3.31 -8.15 -9.40
CA HIS A 101 2.87 -6.85 -9.88
C HIS A 101 3.59 -5.72 -9.15
N THR A 102 3.67 -4.57 -9.80
CA THR A 102 4.15 -3.33 -9.20
C THR A 102 2.98 -2.49 -8.68
N TRP A 103 3.25 -1.55 -7.78
CA TRP A 103 2.22 -0.65 -7.24
C TRP A 103 1.56 0.25 -8.28
N LEU A 104 2.25 0.50 -9.39
CA LEU A 104 1.77 1.30 -10.52
C LEU A 104 0.85 0.51 -11.46
N ASP A 105 0.83 -0.81 -11.32
CA ASP A 105 0.02 -1.64 -12.19
C ASP A 105 -1.48 -1.38 -11.96
N PRO A 106 -2.29 -1.48 -13.02
CA PRO A 106 -3.74 -1.35 -12.91
C PRO A 106 -4.29 -2.43 -11.98
N GLY A 107 -5.17 -2.03 -11.07
CA GLY A 107 -5.90 -2.93 -10.20
C GLY A 107 -7.09 -3.58 -10.91
N PRO A 108 -7.78 -4.51 -10.22
CA PRO A 108 -9.01 -5.12 -10.75
C PRO A 108 -10.17 -4.13 -10.87
N ILE A 109 -10.12 -3.00 -10.16
CA ILE A 109 -11.11 -1.93 -10.29
C ILE A 109 -10.64 -1.00 -11.41
N PRO A 110 -11.46 -0.76 -12.46
CA PRO A 110 -11.07 0.12 -13.55
C PRO A 110 -10.73 1.51 -13.04
N CYS A 111 -9.73 2.14 -13.66
CA CYS A 111 -9.23 3.48 -13.33
C CYS A 111 -8.49 3.61 -11.99
N LEU A 112 -8.27 2.51 -11.24
CA LEU A 112 -7.52 2.50 -10.00
C LEU A 112 -6.25 1.65 -10.14
N THR A 113 -5.11 2.23 -9.77
CA THR A 113 -3.86 1.50 -9.59
C THR A 113 -3.85 0.74 -8.25
N LEU A 114 -2.97 -0.27 -8.12
CA LEU A 114 -2.80 -0.99 -6.86
C LEU A 114 -2.40 -0.07 -5.69
N ALA A 115 -1.59 0.97 -5.95
CA ALA A 115 -1.25 1.98 -4.96
C ALA A 115 -2.47 2.81 -4.52
N GLU A 116 -3.33 3.22 -5.45
CA GLU A 116 -4.54 3.97 -5.12
C GLU A 116 -5.55 3.14 -4.34
N MET A 117 -5.65 1.83 -4.60
CA MET A 117 -6.48 0.94 -3.80
C MET A 117 -5.98 0.87 -2.34
N ALA A 118 -4.67 0.72 -2.14
CA ALA A 118 -4.08 0.72 -0.80
C ALA A 118 -4.27 2.08 -0.09
N ALA A 119 -4.09 3.19 -0.82
CA ALA A 119 -4.37 4.52 -0.30
C ALA A 119 -5.85 4.72 0.04
N GLY A 120 -6.76 4.16 -0.76
CA GLY A 120 -8.19 4.12 -0.47
C GLY A 120 -8.51 3.37 0.83
N ALA A 121 -7.83 2.25 1.09
CA ALA A 121 -7.95 1.55 2.37
C ALA A 121 -7.52 2.44 3.54
N ILE A 122 -6.38 3.14 3.45
CA ILE A 122 -5.92 4.08 4.48
C ILE A 122 -6.93 5.22 4.67
N ALA A 123 -7.39 5.82 3.56
CA ALA A 123 -8.38 6.89 3.58
C ALA A 123 -9.71 6.45 4.22
N SER A 124 -10.12 5.19 4.04
CA SER A 124 -11.34 4.67 4.65
C SER A 124 -11.25 4.54 6.18
N PHE A 125 -10.08 4.19 6.74
CA PHE A 125 -9.87 4.19 8.20
C PHE A 125 -9.84 5.61 8.78
N ALA A 126 -9.22 6.55 8.06
CA ALA A 126 -9.22 7.96 8.43
C ALA A 126 -10.65 8.54 8.39
N ALA A 127 -11.42 8.22 7.36
CA ALA A 127 -12.82 8.62 7.23
C ALA A 127 -13.71 8.01 8.33
N LEU A 128 -13.49 6.74 8.69
CA LEU A 128 -14.21 6.11 9.81
C LEU A 128 -13.89 6.81 11.14
N SER A 129 -12.62 7.14 11.37
CA SER A 129 -12.20 7.89 12.56
C SER A 129 -12.85 9.28 12.63
N LEU A 130 -12.91 9.97 11.48
CA LEU A 130 -13.58 11.27 11.38
C LEU A 130 -15.09 11.14 11.60
N PHE A 131 -15.71 10.11 11.04
CA PHE A 131 -17.13 9.82 11.22
C PHE A 131 -17.48 9.52 12.69
N ASP A 132 -16.69 8.67 13.35
CA ASP A 132 -16.84 8.37 14.78
C ASP A 132 -16.67 9.64 15.62
N LEU A 133 -15.75 10.53 15.24
CA LEU A 133 -15.56 11.81 15.91
C LEU A 133 -16.79 12.73 15.75
N ILE A 134 -17.35 12.83 14.55
CA ILE A 134 -18.54 13.65 14.26
C ILE A 134 -19.76 13.14 15.05
N TYR A 135 -19.88 11.82 15.22
CA TYR A 135 -21.02 11.19 15.88
C TYR A 135 -20.83 10.95 17.39
N SER A 136 -19.66 11.25 17.94
CA SER A 136 -19.41 11.12 19.37
C SER A 136 -20.05 12.28 20.14
N ASP A 137 -21.11 11.98 20.90
CA ASP A 137 -21.77 12.96 21.78
C ASP A 137 -20.88 13.38 22.97
N ASN A 138 -19.76 12.70 23.19
CA ASN A 138 -18.77 13.02 24.22
C ASN A 138 -17.43 13.30 23.56
N ILE A 139 -17.24 14.50 23.04
CA ILE A 139 -15.93 14.98 22.55
C ILE A 139 -15.01 15.18 23.76
N LYS A 140 -14.53 14.08 24.36
CA LYS A 140 -13.42 14.14 25.30
C LYS A 140 -12.19 14.47 24.48
N LEU A 141 -11.50 15.56 24.82
CA LEU A 141 -10.25 15.99 24.17
C LEU A 141 -9.22 14.85 24.05
N VAL A 142 -9.26 13.88 24.95
CA VAL A 142 -8.46 12.63 24.92
C VAL A 142 -8.75 11.77 23.68
N TYR A 143 -9.99 11.73 23.19
CA TYR A 143 -10.37 11.02 21.96
C TYR A 143 -9.85 11.75 20.72
N VAL A 144 -9.89 13.09 20.74
CA VAL A 144 -9.26 13.94 19.70
C VAL A 144 -7.74 13.76 19.71
N LEU A 145 -7.09 13.66 20.88
CA LEU A 145 -5.65 13.41 20.99
C LEU A 145 -5.26 11.98 20.58
N HIS A 146 -6.10 10.98 20.87
CA HIS A 146 -5.91 9.60 20.42
C HIS A 146 -6.12 9.45 18.90
N HIS A 147 -7.08 10.17 18.31
CA HIS A 147 -7.29 10.23 16.86
C HIS A 147 -6.36 11.22 16.13
N LEU A 148 -5.77 12.21 16.81
CA LEU A 148 -4.60 12.99 16.36
C LEU A 148 -3.29 12.21 16.56
N GLY A 149 -3.30 11.15 17.37
CA GLY A 149 -2.30 10.08 17.37
C GLY A 149 -2.47 9.09 16.21
N LEU A 150 -3.60 9.11 15.50
CA LEU A 150 -3.81 8.33 14.28
C LEU A 150 -3.10 8.88 13.03
N PRO A 151 -2.79 10.19 12.86
CA PRO A 151 -1.82 10.64 11.88
C PRO A 151 -0.48 9.92 12.03
N PRO A 152 0.12 9.72 13.22
CA PRO A 152 1.26 8.81 13.40
C PRO A 152 0.97 7.34 13.11
N VAL A 153 -0.25 6.80 13.33
CA VAL A 153 -0.60 5.41 12.98
C VAL A 153 -0.84 5.23 11.48
N ALA A 154 -1.37 6.24 10.80
CA ALA A 154 -1.48 6.34 9.35
C ALA A 154 -0.11 6.64 8.74
N LEU A 155 0.75 7.42 9.40
CA LEU A 155 2.17 7.56 9.11
C LEU A 155 2.88 6.23 9.34
N GLN A 156 2.56 5.47 10.39
CA GLN A 156 3.09 4.13 10.64
C GLN A 156 2.57 3.15 9.60
N GLY A 157 1.32 3.28 9.15
CA GLY A 157 0.78 2.55 8.01
C GLY A 157 1.54 2.90 6.75
N LEU A 158 1.84 4.18 6.52
CA LEU A 158 2.69 4.66 5.44
C LEU A 158 4.12 4.16 5.60
N PHE A 159 4.69 4.13 6.81
CA PHE A 159 6.04 3.68 7.15
C PHE A 159 6.16 2.17 7.04
N VAL A 160 5.11 1.42 7.37
CA VAL A 160 5.02 -0.03 7.19
C VAL A 160 4.86 -0.32 5.71
N LEU A 161 4.07 0.46 4.97
CA LEU A 161 4.01 0.38 3.50
C LEU A 161 5.39 0.70 2.92
N GLN A 162 6.04 1.78 3.36
CA GLN A 162 7.35 2.24 2.89
C GLN A 162 8.46 1.26 3.29
N ALA A 163 8.38 0.64 4.47
CA ALA A 163 9.27 -0.43 4.91
C ALA A 163 9.03 -1.71 4.11
N LEU A 164 7.78 -2.06 3.79
CA LEU A 164 7.45 -3.15 2.88
C LEU A 164 7.97 -2.90 1.48
N PHE A 165 7.78 -1.69 0.93
CA PHE A 165 8.34 -1.22 -0.34
C PHE A 165 9.87 -1.36 -0.34
N THR A 166 10.54 -0.88 0.71
CA THR A 166 11.99 -0.96 0.88
C THR A 166 12.44 -2.42 0.97
N ALA A 167 11.75 -3.25 1.77
CA ALA A 167 12.05 -4.67 1.90
C ALA A 167 11.88 -5.42 0.57
N THR A 168 10.84 -5.10 -0.22
CA THR A 168 10.68 -5.67 -1.56
C THR A 168 11.78 -5.22 -2.52
N LYS A 169 12.19 -3.94 -2.51
CA LYS A 169 13.30 -3.45 -3.34
C LYS A 169 14.63 -4.09 -2.93
N VAL A 170 14.89 -4.29 -1.62
CA VAL A 170 16.07 -4.99 -1.10
C VAL A 170 16.08 -6.46 -1.56
N LYS A 171 14.94 -7.15 -1.51
CA LYS A 171 14.85 -8.56 -1.97
C LYS A 171 15.09 -8.69 -3.47
N THR A 172 14.66 -7.71 -4.26
CA THR A 172 14.94 -7.63 -5.70
C THR A 172 16.42 -7.32 -5.97
N ALA A 173 17.02 -6.38 -5.24
CA ALA A 173 18.44 -6.06 -5.34
C ALA A 173 19.34 -7.26 -4.97
N GLN A 174 18.97 -8.00 -3.93
CA GLN A 174 19.67 -9.24 -3.53
C GLN A 174 19.62 -10.32 -4.64
N ARG A 175 18.49 -10.46 -5.33
CA ARG A 175 18.37 -11.38 -6.47
C ARG A 175 19.28 -10.98 -7.63
N ILE A 176 19.33 -9.69 -7.97
CA ILE A 176 20.20 -9.17 -9.03
C ILE A 176 21.67 -9.37 -8.67
N TRP A 177 22.05 -9.05 -7.42
CA TRP A 177 23.41 -9.27 -6.91
C TRP A 177 23.84 -10.73 -7.02
N ALA A 178 22.97 -11.67 -6.62
CA ALA A 178 23.25 -13.10 -6.70
C ALA A 178 23.48 -13.58 -8.15
N VAL A 179 22.78 -13.00 -9.13
CA VAL A 179 22.99 -13.30 -10.56
C VAL A 179 24.33 -12.73 -11.04
N CYS A 180 24.64 -11.47 -10.72
CA CYS A 180 25.92 -10.85 -11.06
C CYS A 180 27.11 -11.63 -10.49
N GLN A 181 27.01 -12.07 -9.24
CA GLN A 181 28.07 -12.84 -8.58
C GLN A 181 28.33 -14.19 -9.28
N ARG A 182 27.27 -14.88 -9.71
CA ARG A 182 27.40 -16.14 -10.48
C ARG A 182 28.06 -15.91 -11.84
N GLN A 183 27.68 -14.83 -12.53
CA GLN A 183 28.30 -14.48 -13.81
C GLN A 183 29.79 -14.14 -13.66
N ALA A 184 30.15 -13.37 -12.63
CA ALA A 184 31.53 -13.04 -12.32
C ALA A 184 32.40 -14.29 -12.03
N GLN A 185 31.86 -15.25 -11.27
CA GLN A 185 32.55 -16.52 -11.00
C GLN A 185 32.69 -17.38 -12.26
N ALA A 186 31.67 -17.42 -13.12
CA ALA A 186 31.73 -18.15 -14.39
C ALA A 186 32.76 -17.56 -15.34
N SER A 187 32.89 -16.22 -15.43
CA SER A 187 33.91 -15.56 -16.24
C SER A 187 35.33 -15.80 -15.71
N LEU A 188 35.53 -15.82 -14.38
CA LEU A 188 36.82 -16.14 -13.78
C LEU A 188 37.24 -17.58 -14.04
N LEU A 189 36.32 -18.54 -13.94
CA LEU A 189 36.59 -19.95 -14.28
C LEU A 189 36.90 -20.14 -15.77
N LYS A 190 36.24 -19.38 -16.65
CA LYS A 190 36.51 -19.39 -18.09
C LYS A 190 37.90 -18.81 -18.39
N HIS A 191 38.29 -17.71 -17.75
CA HIS A 191 39.65 -17.15 -17.85
C HIS A 191 40.72 -18.11 -17.31
N ARG A 192 40.44 -18.84 -16.22
CA ARG A 192 41.37 -19.83 -15.67
C ARG A 192 41.58 -21.04 -16.60
N LYS A 193 40.55 -21.46 -17.33
CA LYS A 193 40.64 -22.53 -18.36
C LYS A 193 41.32 -22.06 -19.66
N CYS A 194 41.18 -20.79 -20.03
CA CYS A 194 41.88 -20.19 -21.18
C CYS A 194 43.28 -19.65 -20.87
N SER A 195 43.78 -19.88 -19.65
CA SER A 195 45.19 -19.76 -19.32
C SER A 195 45.81 -21.17 -19.25
N PRO A 196 45.94 -21.90 -20.37
CA PRO A 196 46.79 -23.06 -20.39
C PRO A 196 48.20 -22.55 -20.13
N THR A 197 48.75 -22.95 -18.99
CA THR A 197 50.17 -23.21 -18.77
C THR A 197 51.06 -22.84 -19.96
N MET A 198 51.52 -21.58 -20.01
CA MET A 198 52.79 -21.19 -20.65
C MET A 198 53.98 -21.78 -19.87
N ARG A 199 53.88 -23.06 -19.51
CA ARG A 199 54.90 -23.82 -18.79
C ARG A 199 55.26 -25.14 -19.47
N GLU A 200 54.77 -25.35 -20.69
CA GLU A 200 55.05 -26.56 -21.49
C GLU A 200 55.49 -26.24 -22.94
N LYS A 201 55.92 -25.01 -23.21
CA LYS A 201 56.55 -24.62 -24.50
C LYS A 201 57.94 -23.97 -24.36
N VAL A 202 58.56 -24.05 -23.18
CA VAL A 202 59.94 -23.58 -22.99
C VAL A 202 60.96 -24.73 -23.06
N GLU A 203 60.55 -26.00 -22.99
CA GLU A 203 61.48 -27.15 -23.04
C GLU A 203 61.60 -27.85 -24.40
N ALA A 204 60.84 -27.45 -25.43
CA ALA A 204 60.83 -28.16 -26.74
C ALA A 204 61.58 -27.43 -27.87
N GLY A 205 62.39 -26.40 -27.60
CA GLY A 205 62.97 -25.57 -28.65
C GLY A 205 64.37 -25.05 -28.35
N CYS A 206 65.35 -25.92 -28.10
CA CYS A 206 66.75 -25.49 -28.05
C CYS A 206 67.74 -26.61 -28.41
N SER A 207 67.60 -27.22 -29.59
CA SER A 207 68.59 -28.18 -30.09
C SER A 207 68.70 -28.25 -31.62
N LEU A 208 68.77 -27.11 -32.31
CA LEU A 208 69.20 -27.09 -33.71
C LEU A 208 69.96 -25.79 -34.04
N CYS A 209 71.22 -25.75 -33.62
CA CYS A 209 72.29 -24.94 -34.20
C CYS A 209 73.61 -25.70 -34.00
N LYS A 210 73.93 -26.57 -34.95
CA LYS A 210 75.28 -27.05 -35.26
C LYS A 210 75.37 -27.23 -36.76
#